data_AF-A0A7V9DMQ2-F1
#
_entry.id   AF-A0A7V9DMQ2-F1
#
_cell.length_a   1.000
_cell.length_b   1.000
_cell.length_c   1.000
_cell.angle_alpha   90.00
_cell.angle_beta   90.00
_cell.angle_gamma   90.00
#
_symmetry.space_group_name_H-M   'P 1'
#
loop_
_entity.id
_entity.type
_entity.pdbx_description
1 polymer ?
#
loop_
_entity_poly.entity_id
_entity_poly.type
_entity_poly.pdbx_seq_one_letter_code
_entity_poly.pdbx_strand_id
1 'polypeptide(L)'
;MSAAFFFGVLGPLSVLQDGESVSVGGPKERAVLATLLARANHLVTVDMLVEAVWGDHPPRSAERTLQAYVARIRGVLEPERSPGTGSTILVKEGSGYRLRLETEQLDALRFEELARRGSQQL
;
A
#
# COMPACT_ATOMS: atom_id res chain seq x y z
N MET A 1 8.77 14.25 13.64
CA MET A 1 8.26 14.44 12.26
C MET A 1 8.13 13.04 11.69
N SER A 2 6.95 12.65 11.21
CA SER A 2 6.79 11.34 10.55
C SER A 2 7.58 11.36 9.24
N ALA A 3 8.28 10.29 8.92
CA ALA A 3 9.03 10.17 7.66
C ALA A 3 8.09 10.32 6.47
N ALA A 4 8.52 11.06 5.44
CA ALA A 4 7.71 11.26 4.25
C ALA A 4 7.89 10.08 3.30
N PHE A 5 6.85 9.24 3.19
CA PHE A 5 6.81 8.17 2.18
C PHE A 5 6.34 8.69 0.83
N PHE A 6 6.99 8.20 -0.22
CA PHE A 6 6.55 8.34 -1.61
C PHE A 6 6.50 6.98 -2.30
N PHE A 7 5.44 6.75 -3.07
CA PHE A 7 5.16 5.52 -3.80
C PHE A 7 5.10 5.82 -5.30
N GLY A 8 5.81 5.01 -6.08
CA GLY A 8 5.74 5.04 -7.54
C GLY A 8 5.08 3.80 -8.10
N VAL A 9 4.02 3.95 -8.89
CA VAL A 9 3.33 2.86 -9.60
C VAL A 9 3.21 3.10 -11.11
N LEU A 10 3.56 4.29 -11.60
CA LEU A 10 3.64 4.60 -13.05
C LEU A 10 4.97 4.09 -13.64
N GLY A 11 5.24 2.82 -13.41
CA GLY A 11 6.51 2.14 -13.65
C GLY A 11 6.67 0.95 -12.70
N PRO A 12 7.89 0.42 -12.50
CA PRO A 12 8.14 -0.55 -11.45
C PRO A 12 7.75 0.01 -10.08
N LEU A 13 7.13 -0.83 -9.24
CA LEU A 13 6.77 -0.44 -7.88
C LEU A 13 8.03 0.06 -7.13
N SER A 14 8.01 1.31 -6.70
CA SER A 14 9.06 1.91 -5.88
C SER A 14 8.47 2.50 -4.60
N VAL A 15 9.24 2.40 -3.51
CA VAL A 15 8.91 2.99 -2.21
C VAL A 15 10.12 3.78 -1.76
N LEU A 16 9.91 5.06 -1.51
CA LEU A 16 10.92 5.95 -0.97
C LEU A 16 10.50 6.40 0.42
N GLN A 17 11.47 6.45 1.34
CA GLN A 17 11.32 7.06 2.65
C GLN A 17 12.34 8.19 2.73
N ASP A 18 11.88 9.42 2.91
CA ASP A 18 12.74 10.61 2.94
C ASP A 18 13.68 10.72 1.72
N GLY A 19 13.22 10.21 0.56
CA GLY A 19 13.96 10.21 -0.71
C GLY A 19 14.83 8.96 -0.95
N GLU A 20 15.02 8.10 0.05
CA GLU A 20 15.82 6.88 -0.09
C GLU A 20 14.97 5.66 -0.41
N SER A 21 15.48 4.78 -1.28
CA SER A 21 14.76 3.56 -1.67
C SER A 21 14.66 2.56 -0.52
N VAL A 22 13.45 2.11 -0.23
CA VAL A 22 13.16 1.13 0.81
C VAL A 22 12.61 -0.15 0.20
N SER A 23 13.20 -1.28 0.58
CA SER A 23 12.77 -2.59 0.11
C SER A 23 11.52 -3.07 0.86
N VAL A 24 10.42 -3.27 0.12
CA VAL A 24 9.21 -3.90 0.66
C VAL A 24 9.18 -5.38 0.32
N GLY A 25 9.87 -6.17 1.14
CA GLY A 25 9.76 -7.64 1.14
C GLY A 25 9.92 -8.32 -0.23
N GLY A 26 9.33 -9.51 -0.36
CA GLY A 26 9.37 -10.31 -1.57
C GLY A 26 8.24 -9.98 -2.56
N PRO A 27 8.15 -10.73 -3.68
CA PRO A 27 7.15 -10.48 -4.73
C PRO A 27 5.71 -10.46 -4.23
N LYS A 28 5.36 -11.30 -3.24
CA LYS A 28 4.01 -11.37 -2.68
C LYS A 28 3.68 -10.19 -1.76
N GLU A 29 4.62 -9.75 -0.93
CA GLU A 29 4.45 -8.50 -0.17
C GLU A 29 4.27 -7.30 -1.11
N ARG A 30 5.08 -7.22 -2.17
CA ARG A 30 4.94 -6.16 -3.18
C ARG A 30 3.60 -6.23 -3.93
N ALA A 31 3.10 -7.43 -4.24
CA ALA A 31 1.78 -7.58 -4.86
C ALA A 31 0.65 -7.09 -3.95
N VAL A 32 0.72 -7.38 -2.63
CA VAL A 32 -0.22 -6.82 -1.64
C VAL A 32 -0.14 -5.30 -1.65
N LEU A 33 1.05 -4.73 -1.56
CA LEU A 33 1.23 -3.27 -1.55
C LEU A 33 0.74 -2.62 -2.85
N ALA A 34 1.08 -3.18 -4.02
CA ALA A 34 0.63 -2.68 -5.31
C ALA A 34 -0.90 -2.70 -5.44
N THR A 35 -1.55 -3.77 -4.95
CA THR A 35 -3.02 -3.87 -4.96
C THR A 35 -3.68 -2.81 -4.08
N LEU A 36 -3.08 -2.52 -2.93
CA LEU A 36 -3.52 -1.45 -2.04
C LEU A 36 -3.29 -0.06 -2.65
N LEU A 37 -2.16 0.17 -3.31
CA LEU A 37 -1.84 1.43 -3.99
C LEU A 37 -2.75 1.70 -5.18
N ALA A 38 -3.07 0.66 -5.97
CA ALA A 38 -4.03 0.75 -7.07
C ALA A 38 -5.45 1.13 -6.60
N ARG A 39 -5.73 0.99 -5.31
CA ARG A 39 -6.97 1.39 -4.64
C ARG A 39 -6.68 2.28 -3.44
N ALA A 40 -5.69 3.17 -3.56
CA ALA A 40 -5.27 4.06 -2.49
C ALA A 40 -6.48 4.78 -1.88
N ASN A 41 -6.50 4.91 -0.55
CA ASN A 41 -7.59 5.52 0.21
C ASN A 41 -8.95 4.79 0.19
N HIS A 42 -9.07 3.65 -0.49
CA HIS A 42 -10.27 2.80 -0.49
C HIS A 42 -10.07 1.50 0.30
N LEU A 43 -11.17 0.87 0.71
CA LEU A 43 -11.14 -0.45 1.34
C LEU A 43 -10.81 -1.52 0.30
N VAL A 44 -9.82 -2.36 0.57
CA VAL A 44 -9.50 -3.57 -0.19
C VAL A 44 -9.76 -4.77 0.70
N THR A 45 -10.68 -5.66 0.29
CA THR A 45 -11.05 -6.83 1.10
C THR A 45 -9.92 -7.85 1.16
N VAL A 46 -9.96 -8.72 2.18
CA VAL A 46 -9.04 -9.86 2.26
C VAL A 46 -9.14 -10.74 1.01
N ASP A 47 -10.34 -11.02 0.51
CA ASP A 47 -10.54 -11.85 -0.68
C ASP A 47 -9.86 -11.25 -1.93
N MET A 48 -9.99 -9.93 -2.15
CA MET A 48 -9.32 -9.25 -3.26
C MET A 48 -7.79 -9.31 -3.13
N LEU A 49 -7.26 -9.19 -1.91
CA LEU A 49 -5.82 -9.30 -1.67
C LEU A 49 -5.34 -10.75 -1.87
N VAL A 50 -6.15 -11.73 -1.48
CA VAL A 50 -5.83 -13.14 -1.70
C VAL A 50 -5.82 -13.45 -3.20
N GLU A 51 -6.85 -13.03 -3.93
CA GLU A 51 -6.94 -13.18 -5.39
C GLU A 51 -5.76 -12.50 -6.08
N ALA A 52 -5.40 -11.27 -5.71
CA ALA A 52 -4.28 -10.56 -6.32
C ALA A 52 -2.91 -11.24 -6.10
N VAL A 53 -2.74 -11.98 -5.00
CA VAL A 53 -1.45 -12.60 -4.63
C VAL A 53 -1.33 -14.04 -5.13
N TRP A 54 -2.44 -14.78 -5.17
CA TRP A 54 -2.45 -16.22 -5.48
C TRP A 54 -3.33 -16.62 -6.65
N GLY A 55 -4.13 -15.71 -7.21
CA GLY A 55 -5.13 -16.00 -8.24
C GLY A 55 -6.09 -17.10 -7.78
N ASP A 56 -6.39 -18.03 -8.68
CA ASP A 56 -7.33 -19.14 -8.44
C ASP A 56 -6.80 -20.24 -7.49
N HIS A 57 -5.54 -20.17 -7.08
CA HIS A 57 -4.88 -21.24 -6.31
C HIS A 57 -4.35 -20.77 -4.95
N PRO A 58 -5.19 -20.18 -4.07
CA PRO A 58 -4.76 -19.77 -2.74
C PRO A 58 -4.46 -20.99 -1.87
N PRO A 59 -3.36 -20.99 -1.09
CA PRO A 59 -3.15 -22.02 -0.08
C PRO A 59 -4.21 -21.92 1.00
N ARG A 60 -4.47 -23.02 1.72
CA ARG A 60 -5.37 -23.02 2.89
C ARG A 60 -4.98 -22.00 3.96
N SER A 61 -3.72 -21.56 3.99
CA SER A 61 -3.19 -20.58 4.92
C SER A 61 -3.18 -19.14 4.39
N ALA A 62 -3.80 -18.86 3.24
CA ALA A 62 -3.68 -17.57 2.53
C ALA A 62 -3.94 -16.36 3.43
N GLU A 63 -5.05 -16.35 4.19
CA GLU A 63 -5.37 -15.23 5.10
C GLU A 63 -4.30 -15.03 6.18
N ARG A 64 -3.82 -16.12 6.80
CA ARG A 64 -2.76 -16.05 7.82
C ARG A 64 -1.46 -15.54 7.21
N THR A 65 -1.13 -15.99 6.00
CA THR A 65 0.05 -15.54 5.28
C THR A 65 -0.07 -14.06 4.87
N LEU A 66 -1.25 -13.61 4.44
CA LEU A 66 -1.54 -12.21 4.12
C LEU A 66 -1.36 -11.32 5.35
N GLN A 67 -1.84 -11.74 6.52
CA GLN A 67 -1.62 -10.99 7.77
C GLN A 67 -0.12 -10.82 8.08
N ALA A 68 0.70 -11.83 7.80
CA ALA A 68 2.16 -11.74 7.96
C ALA A 68 2.79 -10.77 6.94
N TYR A 69 2.30 -10.74 5.70
CA TYR A 69 2.72 -9.75 4.69
C TYR A 69 2.37 -8.33 5.14
N VAL A 70 1.13 -8.10 5.58
CA VAL A 70 0.68 -6.81 6.11
C VAL A 70 1.52 -6.37 7.31
N ALA A 71 1.83 -7.28 8.24
CA ALA A 71 2.68 -6.98 9.39
C ALA A 71 4.09 -6.54 8.97
N ARG A 72 4.69 -7.20 7.97
CA ARG A 72 6.00 -6.81 7.43
C ARG A 72 5.94 -5.44 6.73
N ILE A 73 4.93 -5.21 5.90
CA ILE A 73 4.73 -3.91 5.23
C ILE A 73 4.59 -2.79 6.27
N ARG A 74 3.80 -3.01 7.33
CA ARG A 74 3.68 -2.04 8.43
C ARG A 74 5.01 -1.77 9.14
N GLY A 75 5.83 -2.79 9.34
CA GLY A 75 7.17 -2.63 9.92
C GLY A 75 8.09 -1.78 9.06
N VAL A 76 7.91 -1.82 7.73
CA VAL A 76 8.66 -0.97 6.78
C VAL A 76 8.11 0.45 6.75
N LEU A 77 6.78 0.62 6.72
CA LEU A 77 6.14 1.94 6.60
C LEU A 77 6.08 2.73 7.91
N GLU A 78 6.14 2.05 9.05
CA GLU A 78 6.09 2.70 10.36
C GLU A 78 7.12 2.03 11.30
N PRO A 79 8.44 2.20 11.03
CA PRO A 79 9.50 1.51 11.79
C PRO A 79 9.53 1.92 13.26
N GLU A 80 9.21 3.18 13.55
CA GLU A 80 9.16 3.74 14.91
C GLU A 80 7.85 3.40 15.67
N ARG A 81 6.96 2.60 15.07
CA ARG A 81 5.67 2.27 15.68
C ARG A 81 5.89 1.37 16.89
N SER A 82 5.40 1.81 18.05
CA SER A 82 5.45 1.02 19.27
C SER A 82 4.74 -0.34 19.12
N PRO A 83 5.25 -1.41 19.76
CA PRO A 83 4.52 -2.67 19.82
C PRO A 83 3.11 -2.49 20.40
N GLY A 84 2.12 -3.15 19.79
CA GLY A 84 0.72 -3.09 20.24
C GLY A 84 -0.09 -1.87 19.77
N THR A 85 0.53 -0.83 19.19
CA THR A 85 -0.23 0.28 18.60
C THR A 85 -0.72 -0.05 17.20
N GLY A 86 -1.91 0.43 16.83
CA GLY A 86 -2.44 0.26 15.48
C GLY A 86 -1.56 0.98 14.45
N SER A 87 -1.44 0.39 13.25
CA SER A 87 -0.87 1.09 12.09
C SER A 87 -1.77 2.25 11.70
N THR A 88 -1.18 3.39 11.32
CA THR A 88 -1.92 4.58 10.86
C THR A 88 -1.96 4.70 9.34
N ILE A 89 -0.94 4.17 8.65
CA ILE A 89 -0.82 4.20 7.18
C ILE A 89 -1.59 3.02 6.57
N LEU A 90 -1.28 1.78 6.97
CA LEU A 90 -1.95 0.57 6.49
C LEU A 90 -2.92 0.04 7.54
N VAL A 91 -4.12 0.59 7.58
CA VAL A 91 -5.12 0.31 8.61
C VAL A 91 -5.91 -0.96 8.29
N LYS A 92 -6.30 -1.71 9.32
CA LYS A 92 -7.31 -2.78 9.18
C LYS A 92 -8.68 -2.13 9.35
N GLU A 93 -9.61 -2.43 8.44
CA GLU A 93 -10.96 -1.86 8.45
C GLU A 93 -11.96 -2.93 8.01
N GLY A 94 -12.88 -3.30 8.90
CA GLY A 94 -13.83 -4.39 8.65
C GLY A 94 -13.14 -5.69 8.22
N SER A 95 -13.56 -6.21 7.06
CA SER A 95 -13.04 -7.44 6.43
C SER A 95 -11.82 -7.22 5.53
N GLY A 96 -11.16 -6.05 5.62
CA GLY A 96 -10.08 -5.69 4.71
C GLY A 96 -9.08 -4.70 5.30
N TYR A 97 -8.39 -4.04 4.38
CA TYR A 97 -7.34 -3.08 4.68
C TYR A 97 -7.51 -1.83 3.81
N ARG A 98 -7.10 -0.69 4.36
CA ARG A 98 -7.00 0.58 3.62
C ARG A 98 -5.59 1.13 3.78
N LEU A 99 -4.99 1.53 2.67
CA LEU A 99 -3.75 2.30 2.66
C LEU A 99 -4.11 3.79 2.57
N ARG A 100 -3.80 4.54 3.62
CA ARG A 100 -4.08 5.98 3.73
C ARG A 100 -2.89 6.76 3.25
N LEU A 101 -3.10 7.61 2.26
CA LEU A 101 -2.08 8.42 1.61
C LEU A 101 -2.64 9.81 1.30
N GLU A 102 -1.81 10.83 1.53
CA GLU A 102 -2.00 12.14 0.93
C GLU A 102 -1.69 12.04 -0.58
N THR A 103 -2.31 12.94 -1.38
CA THR A 103 -2.11 12.99 -2.84
C THR A 103 -0.63 12.97 -3.21
N GLU A 104 0.20 13.69 -2.46
CA GLU A 104 1.62 13.91 -2.76
C GLU A 104 2.49 12.68 -2.54
N GLN A 105 1.95 11.65 -1.88
CA GLN A 105 2.66 10.43 -1.55
C GLN A 105 2.56 9.36 -2.65
N LEU A 106 1.75 9.53 -3.69
CA LEU A 106 1.59 8.56 -4.77
C LEU A 106 1.62 9.25 -6.14
N ASP A 107 2.53 8.83 -7.02
CA ASP A 107 2.66 9.38 -8.37
C ASP A 107 1.34 9.36 -9.18
N ALA A 108 0.55 8.29 -9.07
CA ALA A 108 -0.75 8.16 -9.73
C ALA A 108 -1.76 9.21 -9.22
N LEU A 109 -1.84 9.44 -7.90
CA LEU A 109 -2.75 10.46 -7.34
C LEU A 109 -2.32 11.87 -7.77
N ARG A 110 -1.01 12.14 -7.77
CA ARG A 110 -0.46 13.41 -8.28
C ARG A 110 -0.80 13.61 -9.76
N PHE A 111 -0.64 12.56 -10.56
CA PHE A 111 -0.95 12.60 -11.98
C PHE A 111 -2.42 12.90 -12.23
N GLU A 112 -3.33 12.19 -11.55
CA GLU A 112 -4.78 12.40 -11.67
C GLU A 112 -5.17 13.84 -11.29
N GLU A 113 -4.64 14.36 -10.19
CA GLU A 113 -4.92 15.72 -9.74
C GLU A 113 -4.40 16.78 -10.74
N LEU A 114 -3.19 16.60 -11.27
CA LEU A 114 -2.63 17.49 -12.28
C LEU A 114 -3.42 17.44 -13.60
N ALA A 115 -3.81 16.25 -14.05
CA ALA A 115 -4.61 16.06 -15.26
C ALA A 115 -6.00 16.71 -15.12
N ARG A 116 -6.64 16.53 -13.95
CA ARG A 116 -7.91 17.18 -13.62
C ARG A 116 -7.79 18.70 -13.63
N ARG A 117 -6.77 19.26 -12.99
CA ARG A 117 -6.51 20.72 -13.00
C ARG A 117 -6.32 21.25 -14.42
N GLY A 118 -5.54 20.55 -15.24
CA GLY A 118 -5.33 20.93 -16.64
C GLY A 118 -6.62 20.92 -17.45
N SER A 119 -7.47 19.90 -17.27
CA SER A 119 -8.76 19.79 -17.96
C SER A 119 -9.77 20.90 -17.62
N GLN A 120 -9.68 21.49 -16.43
CA GLN A 120 -10.57 22.56 -15.96
C GLN A 120 -10.14 23.95 -16.46
N GLN A 121 -8.96 24.06 -17.07
CA GLN A 121 -8.41 25.29 -17.61
C GLN A 121 -8.59 25.40 -19.13
N LEU A 122 -9.17 24.38 -19.75
CA LEU A 122 -9.57 24.33 -21.16
C LEU A 122 -11.06 24.67 -21.31
#